data_AF-A0A8S2GBL5-F1
#
_entry.id   AF-A0A8S2GBL5-F1
#
_cell.length_a   1.000
_cell.length_b   1.000
_cell.length_c   1.000
_cell.angle_alpha   90.00
_cell.angle_beta   90.00
_cell.angle_gamma   90.00
#
_symmetry.space_group_name_H-M   'P 1'
#
loop_
_entity.id
_entity.type
_entity.pdbx_description
1 polymer ?
#
loop_
_entity_poly.entity_id
_entity_poly.type
_entity_poly.pdbx_seq_one_letter_code
_entity_poly.pdbx_strand_id
1 'polypeptide(L)' 'VRQFLEPPILGVVLQTYGAGNMPSNRPDILEELRKASDRGIIIVNCTQCNKGSVQHIYDTATYLNKI' A
#
# COMPACT_ATOMS: atom_id res chain seq x y z
N VAL A 1 5.25 10.54 0.60
CA VAL A 1 4.18 9.76 1.29
C VAL A 1 4.09 10.08 2.78
N ARG A 2 5.21 10.34 3.48
CA ARG A 2 5.26 10.65 4.93
C ARG A 2 4.12 11.49 5.49
N GLN A 3 3.90 12.69 4.94
CA GLN A 3 2.87 13.61 5.45
C GLN A 3 1.45 13.01 5.47
N PHE A 4 1.13 12.10 4.55
CA PHE A 4 -0.18 11.43 4.50
C PHE A 4 -0.28 10.21 5.43
N LEU A 5 0.81 9.87 6.11
CA LEU A 5 0.93 8.76 7.05
C LEU A 5 1.27 9.27 8.47
N GLU A 6 1.27 10.57 8.70
CA GLU A 6 1.47 11.15 10.03
C GLU A 6 0.12 11.34 10.75
N PRO A 7 0.13 11.42 12.09
CA PRO A 7 -1.05 11.83 12.85
C PRO A 7 -1.66 13.16 12.32
N PRO A 8 -2.99 13.31 12.32
CA PRO A 8 -4.00 12.45 12.96
C PRO A 8 -4.54 11.33 12.06
N ILE A 9 -3.87 10.99 10.96
CA ILE A 9 -4.37 9.97 10.02
C ILE A 9 -4.40 8.60 10.70
N LEU A 10 -5.55 7.94 10.64
CA LEU A 10 -5.78 6.59 11.18
C LEU A 10 -5.75 5.50 10.10
N GLY A 11 -5.89 5.89 8.83
CA GLY A 11 -5.84 4.95 7.72
C GLY A 11 -5.78 5.63 6.36
N VAL A 12 -5.34 4.86 5.36
CA VAL A 12 -5.20 5.31 3.97
C VAL A 12 -5.68 4.24 3.00
N VAL A 13 -6.25 4.67 1.88
CA VAL A 13 -6.55 3.81 0.73
C VAL A 13 -5.49 4.08 -0.33
N LEU A 14 -4.70 3.05 -0.64
CA LEU A 14 -3.69 3.09 -1.70
C LEU A 14 -4.30 2.57 -2.99
N GLN A 15 -4.34 3.42 -4.02
CA GLN A 15 -4.75 2.99 -5.35
C GLN A 15 -3.53 2.54 -6.16
N THR A 16 -3.38 1.23 -6.30
CA THR A 16 -2.29 0.57 -7.02
C THR A 16 -2.71 0.14 -8.43
N TYR A 17 -1.73 -0.19 -9.27
CA TYR A 17 -2.00 -0.55 -10.66
C TYR A 17 -2.40 -2.03 -10.80
N GLY A 18 -3.32 -2.29 -11.73
CA GLY A 18 -3.68 -3.64 -12.15
C GLY A 18 -4.15 -4.51 -10.99
N ALA A 19 -3.45 -5.62 -10.75
CA ALA A 19 -3.81 -6.58 -9.71
C ALA A 19 -3.38 -6.19 -8.29
N GLY A 20 -2.93 -4.95 -8.05
CA GLY A 20 -2.45 -4.54 -6.72
C GLY A 20 -0.99 -4.17 -6.65
N ASN A 21 -0.35 -3.91 -7.80
CA ASN A 21 1.10 -3.79 -7.91
C ASN A 21 1.61 -2.44 -7.38
N MET A 22 2.63 -2.49 -6.54
CA MET A 22 3.32 -1.32 -5.99
C MET A 22 4.78 -1.29 -6.49
N PRO A 23 5.42 -0.11 -6.65
CA PRO A 23 6.78 -0.03 -7.15
C PRO A 23 7.77 -0.73 -6.22
N SER A 24 8.32 -1.86 -6.68
CA SER A 24 9.35 -2.62 -5.97
C SER A 24 10.73 -1.94 -5.96
N ASN A 25 10.95 -0.98 -6.87
CA ASN A 25 12.17 -0.18 -6.95
C ASN A 25 12.14 1.08 -6.06
N ARG A 26 11.13 1.22 -5.18
CA ARG A 26 10.98 2.36 -4.27
C ARG A 26 10.96 1.91 -2.82
N PRO A 27 12.12 1.44 -2.29
CA PRO A 27 12.21 0.96 -0.91
C PRO A 27 11.88 2.05 0.10
N ASP A 28 12.11 3.32 -0.24
CA ASP A 28 11.75 4.47 0.59
C ASP A 28 10.23 4.54 0.83
N ILE A 29 9.40 4.27 -0.18
CA ILE A 29 7.94 4.29 -0.02
C ILE A 29 7.48 3.08 0.80
N LEU A 30 8.01 1.89 0.51
CA LEU A 30 7.67 0.67 1.22
C LEU A 30 7.99 0.78 2.71
N GLU A 31 9.14 1.36 3.04
CA GLU A 31 9.56 1.55 4.43
C GLU A 31 8.67 2.57 5.18
N GLU A 32 8.23 3.64 4.53
CA GLU A 32 7.28 4.58 5.16
C GLU A 32 5.91 3.95 5.39
N LEU A 33 5.43 3.11 4.48
CA LEU A 33 4.19 2.35 4.66
C LEU A 33 4.32 1.32 5.79
N ARG A 34 5.48 0.66 5.89
CA ARG A 34 5.79 -0.25 7.00
C ARG A 34 5.75 0.46 8.35
N LYS A 35 6.46 1.59 8.46
CA LYS A 35 6.45 2.42 9.68
C LYS A 35 5.04 2.93 10.04
N ALA A 36 4.20 3.21 9.03
CA ALA A 36 2.82 3.64 9.26
C ALA A 36 1.97 2.48 9.82
N SER A 37 2.09 1.28 9.24
CA SER A 37 1.45 0.05 9.75
C SER A 37 1.90 -0.26 11.18
N ASP A 38 3.21 -0.15 11.46
CA ASP A 38 3.77 -0.35 12.81
C ASP A 38 3.18 0.63 13.85
N ARG A 39 2.76 1.84 13.43
CA ARG A 39 2.07 2.83 14.28
C ARG A 39 0.57 2.58 14.43
N GLY A 40 0.01 1.56 13.75
CA GLY A 40 -1.40 1.22 13.77
C GLY A 40 -2.24 1.92 12.71
N ILE A 41 -1.63 2.54 11.69
CA ILE A 41 -2.37 3.14 10.57
C ILE A 41 -2.85 2.03 9.64
N ILE A 42 -4.15 1.98 9.37
CA ILE A 42 -4.76 0.97 8.50
C ILE A 42 -4.49 1.30 7.03
N ILE A 43 -3.88 0.37 6.29
CA ILE A 43 -3.59 0.54 4.87
C ILE A 43 -4.46 -0.41 4.05
N VAL A 44 -5.33 0.15 3.20
CA VAL A 44 -6.17 -0.64 2.30
C VAL A 44 -5.61 -0.56 0.88
N ASN A 45 -5.26 -1.70 0.30
CA ASN A 45 -4.85 -1.78 -1.10
C ASN A 45 -6.08 -1.88 -2.01
N CYS A 46 -6.23 -0.95 -2.94
CA CYS A 46 -7.29 -0.92 -3.94
C CYS A 46 -6.69 -0.76 -5.33
N THR A 47 -7.33 -1.30 -6.37
CA THR A 47 -6.87 -1.13 -7.75
C THR A 47 -7.42 0.17 -8.36
N GLN A 48 -6.63 0.82 -9.21
CA GLN A 48 -7.09 1.92 -10.07
C GLN A 48 -8.04 1.45 -11.19
N CYS A 49 -8.14 0.14 -11.43
CA CYS A 49 -9.03 -0.40 -12.45
C CYS A 49 -10.50 -0.22 -12.06
N ASN A 50 -11.31 0.35 -12.96
CA ASN A 50 -12.75 0.54 -12.75
C ASN A 50 -13.54 -0.77 -12.59
N LYS A 51 -12.97 -1.91 -13.01
CA LYS A 51 -13.54 -3.25 -12.88
C LYS A 51 -12.45 -4.23 -12.45
N GLY A 52 -12.81 -5.17 -11.59
CA GLY A 52 -11.89 -6.16 -11.02
C GLY A 52 -11.52 -5.83 -9.56
N SER A 53 -10.60 -6.61 -9.01
CA SER A 53 -10.11 -6.45 -7.64
C SER A 53 -8.60 -6.68 -7.59
N VAL A 54 -7.99 -6.28 -6.46
CA VAL A 54 -6.63 -6.67 -6.13
C VAL A 54 -6.55 -8.20 -6.05
N GLN A 55 -5.55 -8.78 -6.70
CA GLN A 55 -5.25 -10.21 -6.69
C GLN A 55 -3.76 -10.43 -6.43
N HIS A 56 -3.42 -11.39 -5.57
CA HIS A 56 -2.03 -11.70 -5.20
C HIS A 56 -1.33 -12.59 -6.24
N ILE A 57 -1.37 -12.18 -7.51
CA ILE A 57 -0.82 -12.95 -8.64
C ILE A 57 0.66 -12.64 -8.95
N TYR A 58 1.20 -11.55 -8.40
CA TYR A 58 2.61 -11.14 -8.60
C TYR A 58 3.28 -10.84 -7.26
N ASP A 59 4.59 -11.09 -7.16
CA ASP A 59 5.38 -10.77 -5.97
C ASP A 59 5.23 -9.31 -5.53
N THR A 60 5.14 -8.39 -6.49
CA THR A 60 4.93 -6.96 -6.25
C THR A 60 3.59 -6.62 -5.58
N ALA A 61 2.56 -7.48 -5.73
CA ALA A 61 1.26 -7.34 -5.08
C ALA A 61 1.23 -7.97 -3.68
N THR A 62 2.28 -8.71 -3.27
CA THR A 62 2.35 -9.37 -1.96
C THR A 62 3.06 -8.54 -0.89
N TYR A 63 3.79 -7.48 -1.26
CA TYR A 63 4.56 -6.69 -0.28
C TYR A 63 3.69 -6.07 0.81
N LEU A 64 2.48 -5.60 0.46
CA LEU A 64 1.53 -5.06 1.43
C LEU A 64 0.98 -6.11 2.40
N ASN A 65 0.98 -7.39 2.04
CA ASN A 65 0.57 -8.46 2.98
C ASN A 65 1.65 -8.77 4.02
N LYS A 66 2.88 -8.29 3.80
CA LYS A 66 4.05 -8.51 4.67
C LYS A 66 4.33 -7.29 5.57
N ILE A 67 3.50 -6.27 5.46
CA ILE A 67 3.51 -5.02 6.24
C ILE A 67 2.34 -5.07 7.22
#